data_AF-A0AAD8SVJ4-F1
#
_entry.id   AF-A0AAD8SVJ4-F1
#
_cell.length_a   1.000
_cell.length_b   1.000
_cell.length_c   1.000
_cell.angle_alpha   90.00
_cell.angle_beta   90.00
_cell.angle_gamma   90.00
#
_symmetry.space_group_name_H-M   'P 1'
#
loop_
_entity.id
_entity.type
_entity.pdbx_description
1 polymer ?
#
loop_
_entity_poly.entity_id
_entity_poly.type
_entity_poly.pdbx_seq_one_letter_code
_entity_poly.pdbx_strand_id
1 'polypeptide(L)'
;MASTGKTRDIQCRKCLGFGHIERECRTKRVMLVREDGEYDSASDFDEDTLALIAARDGTNSDSEREMEGIEVDPAKIEAIENWPQPKTVTQVGIKTLVVIDRASKIGNSRRLS
;
A
#
# COMPACT_ATOMS: atom_id res chain seq x y z
N MET A 1 -11.57 -28.70 24.04
CA MET A 1 -11.37 -29.00 22.60
C MET A 1 -11.74 -27.75 21.82
N ALA A 2 -10.75 -26.91 21.49
CA ALA A 2 -11.00 -25.67 20.76
C ALA A 2 -11.45 -26.02 19.34
N SER A 3 -12.58 -25.46 18.89
CA SER A 3 -13.14 -25.68 17.57
C SER A 3 -12.19 -25.09 16.51
N THR A 4 -11.29 -25.90 15.97
CA THR A 4 -10.42 -25.57 14.82
C THR A 4 -11.21 -25.42 13.51
N GLY A 5 -12.52 -25.62 13.56
CA GLY A 5 -13.40 -25.55 12.40
C GLY A 5 -13.62 -24.13 11.84
N LYS A 6 -13.17 -23.08 12.53
CA LYS A 6 -13.42 -21.67 12.16
C LYS A 6 -12.20 -20.94 11.59
N THR A 7 -10.98 -21.47 11.76
CA THR A 7 -9.75 -20.78 11.32
C THR A 7 -9.19 -21.30 10.00
N ARG A 8 -9.71 -22.43 9.49
CA ARG A 8 -9.28 -23.08 8.24
C ARG A 8 -9.41 -22.21 6.98
N ASP A 9 -10.41 -21.33 6.92
CA ASP A 9 -10.61 -20.42 5.79
C ASP A 9 -9.90 -19.07 5.97
N ILE A 10 -9.19 -18.89 7.09
CA ILE A 10 -8.44 -17.66 7.36
C ILE A 10 -7.08 -17.76 6.66
N GLN A 11 -6.83 -16.86 5.71
CA GLN A 11 -5.54 -16.71 5.05
C GLN A 11 -4.65 -15.72 5.80
N CYS A 12 -3.44 -16.14 6.13
CA CYS A 12 -2.42 -15.28 6.71
C CYS A 12 -1.92 -14.29 5.65
N ARG A 13 -2.03 -12.97 5.91
CA ARG A 13 -1.54 -11.93 4.99
C ARG A 13 -0.03 -11.95 4.78
N LYS A 14 0.74 -12.48 5.73
CA LYS A 14 2.20 -12.44 5.70
C LYS A 14 2.83 -13.57 4.89
N CYS A 15 2.30 -14.80 5.02
CA CYS A 15 2.84 -15.98 4.32
C CYS A 15 1.87 -16.59 3.30
N LEU A 16 0.65 -16.08 3.19
CA LEU A 16 -0.42 -16.58 2.33
C LEU A 16 -0.92 -18.00 2.68
N GLY A 17 -0.41 -18.62 3.76
CA GLY A 17 -0.88 -19.90 4.27
C GLY A 17 -2.22 -19.80 5.02
N PHE A 18 -2.93 -20.92 5.15
CA PHE A 18 -4.24 -20.98 5.79
C PHE A 18 -4.17 -21.46 7.25
N GLY A 19 -5.22 -21.20 8.02
CA GLY A 19 -5.37 -21.74 9.38
C GLY A 19 -4.94 -20.81 10.52
N HIS A 20 -4.34 -19.65 10.22
CA HIS A 20 -3.76 -18.74 11.21
C HIS A 20 -3.71 -17.28 10.71
N ILE A 21 -3.66 -16.33 11.65
CA ILE A 21 -3.50 -14.90 11.33
C ILE A 21 -2.02 -14.48 11.35
N GLU A 22 -1.72 -13.28 10.84
CA GLU A 22 -0.36 -12.74 10.78
C GLU A 22 0.38 -12.77 12.14
N ARG A 23 -0.33 -12.52 13.24
CA ARG A 23 0.24 -12.54 14.60
C ARG A 23 0.75 -13.91 15.04
N GLU A 24 0.20 -14.97 14.45
CA GLU A 24 0.48 -16.39 14.74
C GLU A 24 1.37 -17.02 13.66
N CYS A 25 1.82 -16.22 12.69
CA CYS A 25 2.58 -16.73 11.56
C CYS A 25 3.97 -17.20 11.99
N ARG A 26 4.32 -18.44 11.64
CA ARG A 26 5.64 -19.04 11.93
C ARG A 26 6.80 -18.29 11.26
N THR A 27 6.54 -17.47 10.23
CA THR A 27 7.56 -16.62 9.59
C THR A 27 7.73 -15.26 10.28
N LYS A 28 7.28 -15.12 11.52
CA LYS A 28 7.54 -13.93 12.33
C LYS A 28 9.05 -13.76 12.56
N ARG A 29 9.63 -12.72 11.95
CA ARG A 29 11.00 -12.28 12.20
C ARG A 29 11.01 -11.30 13.38
N VAL A 30 11.96 -11.48 14.31
CA VAL A 30 12.20 -10.55 15.42
C VAL A 30 13.16 -9.47 14.93
N MET A 31 12.80 -8.22 15.19
CA MET A 31 13.55 -7.03 14.83
C MET A 31 14.20 -6.47 16.12
N LEU A 32 15.52 -6.59 16.27
CA LEU A 32 16.29 -6.02 17.38
C LEU A 32 16.57 -4.52 17.13
N VAL A 33 15.93 -3.66 17.92
CA VAL A 33 16.16 -2.21 17.90
C VAL A 33 17.10 -1.84 19.04
N ARG A 34 18.19 -1.14 18.74
CA ARG A 34 19.17 -0.61 19.69
C ARG A 34 18.64 0.66 20.37
N GLU A 35 19.30 1.08 21.46
CA GLU A 35 18.89 2.26 22.26
C GLU A 35 18.95 3.59 21.49
N ASP A 36 19.79 3.66 20.45
CA ASP A 36 19.91 4.80 19.53
C ASP A 36 18.87 4.77 18.39
N GLY A 37 17.97 3.79 18.40
CA GLY A 37 16.96 3.59 17.35
C GLY A 37 17.49 2.92 16.10
N GLU A 38 18.76 2.47 16.10
CA GLU A 38 19.33 1.70 15.00
C GLU A 38 18.75 0.28 15.01
N TYR A 39 18.52 -0.28 13.82
CA TYR A 39 18.05 -1.64 13.65
C TYR A 39 19.19 -2.57 13.24
N ASP A 40 19.41 -3.65 13.99
CA ASP A 40 20.31 -4.71 13.56
C ASP A 40 19.66 -5.50 12.41
N SER A 41 20.06 -5.19 11.18
CA SER A 41 19.67 -5.95 10.00
C SER A 41 20.26 -7.36 10.08
N ALA A 42 19.44 -8.34 10.47
CA ALA A 42 19.85 -9.73 10.66
C ALA A 42 20.12 -10.52 9.36
N SER A 43 20.78 -9.91 8.38
CA SER A 43 21.32 -10.60 7.20
C SER A 43 22.50 -9.81 6.67
N ASP A 44 23.72 -10.38 6.77
CA ASP A 44 24.81 -9.97 5.90
C ASP A 44 24.32 -10.15 4.46
N PHE A 45 24.32 -9.08 3.68
CA PHE A 45 24.09 -9.20 2.25
C PHE A 45 25.15 -10.16 1.69
N ASP A 46 24.77 -11.08 0.80
CA ASP A 46 25.74 -11.91 0.10
C ASP A 46 26.65 -11.03 -0.78
N GLU A 47 27.88 -11.49 -1.01
CA GLU A 47 28.90 -10.80 -1.83
C GLU A 47 28.32 -10.36 -3.20
N ASP A 48 27.45 -11.17 -3.79
CA ASP A 48 26.78 -10.85 -5.05
C ASP A 48 25.86 -9.63 -4.90
N THR A 49 25.08 -9.56 -3.82
CA THR A 49 24.24 -8.39 -3.50
C THR A 49 25.07 -7.15 -3.20
N LEU A 50 26.20 -7.27 -2.48
CA LEU A 50 27.12 -6.13 -2.28
C LEU A 50 27.73 -5.65 -3.61
N ALA A 51 28.15 -6.58 -4.47
CA ALA A 51 28.72 -6.26 -5.78
C ALA A 51 27.71 -5.55 -6.68
N LEU A 52 26.43 -5.96 -6.64
CA LEU A 52 25.36 -5.32 -7.40
C LEU A 52 25.05 -3.89 -6.90
N ILE A 53 25.13 -3.65 -5.58
CA ILE A 53 24.97 -2.31 -5.00
C ILE A 53 26.15 -1.43 -5.43
N ALA A 54 27.39 -1.91 -5.26
CA ALA A 54 28.59 -1.16 -5.64
C ALA A 54 28.65 -0.84 -7.15
N ALA A 55 28.12 -1.73 -8.00
CA ALA A 55 28.01 -1.48 -9.44
C ALA A 55 26.97 -0.40 -9.81
N ARG A 56 26.01 -0.11 -8.92
CA ARG A 56 24.96 0.89 -9.13
C ARG A 56 25.41 2.31 -8.81
N ASP A 57 26.39 2.49 -7.93
CA ASP A 57 26.84 3.80 -7.41
C ASP A 57 27.74 4.59 -8.39
N GLY A 58 27.62 4.28 -9.68
CA GLY A 58 28.22 5.04 -10.77
C GLY A 58 27.54 6.39 -10.93
N THR A 59 28.19 7.43 -10.40
CA THR A 59 28.01 8.85 -10.71
C THR A 59 26.62 9.43 -10.44
N ASN A 60 26.56 10.27 -9.41
CA ASN A 60 25.59 11.35 -9.27
C ASN A 60 25.71 12.32 -10.46
N SER A 61 25.17 11.95 -11.62
CA SER A 61 24.81 12.90 -12.66
C SER A 61 23.34 13.23 -12.46
N ASP A 62 23.09 14.18 -11.57
CA ASP A 62 21.83 14.93 -11.48
C ASP A 62 21.67 15.68 -12.81
N SER A 63 21.29 14.91 -13.82
CA SER A 63 20.92 15.39 -15.13
C SER A 63 19.52 15.95 -14.92
N GLU A 64 19.43 17.27 -15.09
CA GLU A 64 18.24 18.11 -15.05
C GLU A 64 17.12 17.46 -15.88
N ARG A 65 16.42 16.49 -15.28
CA ARG A 65 15.16 16.03 -15.81
C ARG A 65 14.22 17.18 -15.53
N GLU A 66 13.94 17.96 -16.56
CA GLU A 66 12.81 18.87 -16.57
C GLU A 66 11.59 18.06 -16.11
N MET A 67 11.22 18.27 -14.86
CA MET A 67 10.11 17.59 -14.22
C MET A 67 8.86 18.29 -14.73
N GLU A 68 8.26 17.74 -15.78
CA GLU A 68 6.94 18.19 -16.22
C GLU A 68 5.98 18.02 -15.03
N GLY A 69 5.55 19.14 -14.46
CA GLY A 69 4.72 19.15 -13.27
C GLY A 69 3.41 18.41 -13.51
N ILE A 70 2.86 17.79 -12.46
CA ILE A 70 1.54 17.16 -12.55
C ILE A 70 0.51 18.29 -12.74
N GLU A 71 -0.05 18.37 -13.95
CA GLU A 71 -1.13 19.32 -14.25
C GLU A 71 -2.39 18.93 -13.47
N VAL A 72 -2.90 19.87 -12.68
CA VAL A 72 -4.14 19.69 -11.92
C VAL A 72 -5.30 20.20 -12.76
N ASP A 73 -6.21 19.30 -13.13
CA ASP A 73 -7.46 19.65 -13.82
C ASP A 73 -8.34 20.55 -12.92
N PRO A 74 -8.70 21.76 -13.35
CA PRO A 74 -9.54 22.68 -12.56
C PRO A 74 -10.89 22.06 -12.17
N ALA A 75 -11.47 21.17 -12.99
CA ALA A 75 -12.72 20.50 -12.66
C ALA A 75 -12.58 19.53 -11.49
N LYS A 76 -11.39 18.95 -11.28
CA LYS A 76 -11.11 18.11 -10.10
C LYS A 76 -11.02 18.95 -8.83
N ILE A 77 -10.46 20.15 -8.91
CA ILE A 77 -10.40 21.09 -7.78
C ILE A 77 -11.81 21.53 -7.41
N GLU A 78 -12.60 21.96 -8.41
CA GLU A 78 -13.98 22.41 -8.21
C GLU A 78 -14.86 21.33 -7.56
N ALA A 79 -14.66 20.06 -7.94
CA ALA A 79 -15.38 18.93 -7.35
C ALA A 79 -15.07 18.72 -5.85
N ILE A 80 -13.84 19.02 -5.42
CA ILE A 80 -13.43 18.93 -4.01
C ILE A 80 -13.90 20.16 -3.23
N GLU A 81 -13.76 21.36 -3.81
CA GLU A 81 -14.21 22.61 -3.18
C GLU A 81 -15.72 22.61 -2.94
N ASN A 82 -16.50 22.18 -3.93
CA ASN A 82 -17.95 22.09 -3.84
C ASN A 82 -18.44 20.77 -3.24
N TRP A 83 -17.55 20.01 -2.58
CA TRP A 83 -17.95 18.75 -1.98
C TRP A 83 -19.01 18.98 -0.90
N PRO A 84 -20.19 18.32 -0.99
CA PRO A 84 -21.27 18.59 -0.06
C PRO A 84 -20.87 18.16 1.36
N GLN A 85 -20.80 19.10 2.29
CA GLN A 85 -20.48 18.81 3.69
C GLN A 85 -21.62 18.04 4.36
N PRO A 86 -21.36 16.85 4.95
CA PRO A 86 -22.37 16.11 5.67
C PRO A 86 -22.72 16.81 6.99
N LYS A 87 -24.02 16.83 7.35
CA LYS A 87 -24.52 17.46 8.58
C LYS A 87 -24.79 16.47 9.72
N THR A 88 -24.75 15.17 9.45
CA THR A 88 -25.04 14.11 10.42
C THR A 88 -24.11 12.91 10.25
N VAL A 89 -23.86 12.18 11.35
CA VAL A 89 -22.94 11.04 11.40
C VAL A 89 -23.38 9.90 10.46
N THR A 90 -24.68 9.70 10.28
CA THR A 90 -25.24 8.70 9.36
C THR A 90 -25.03 9.06 7.89
N GLN A 91 -24.91 10.34 7.54
CA GLN A 91 -24.67 10.80 6.17
C GLN A 91 -23.24 10.52 5.69
N VAL A 92 -22.29 10.39 6.62
CA VAL A 92 -20.88 10.11 6.32
C VAL A 92 -20.73 8.70 5.71
N GLY A 93 -21.41 7.69 6.28
CA GLY A 93 -21.31 6.29 5.83
C GLY A 93 -21.97 5.99 4.48
N ILE A 94 -23.04 6.74 4.13
CA ILE A 94 -23.78 6.52 2.88
C ILE A 94 -23.04 7.14 1.68
N LYS A 95 -22.34 8.27 1.86
CA LYS A 95 -21.59 8.93 0.78
C LYS A 95 -20.38 8.12 0.31
N THR A 96 -19.66 7.43 1.20
CA THR A 96 -18.53 6.57 0.82
C THR A 96 -18.96 5.49 -0.17
N LEU A 97 -20.14 4.89 0.00
CA LEU A 97 -20.68 3.88 -0.91
C LEU A 97 -21.00 4.45 -2.30
N VAL A 98 -21.60 5.65 -2.39
CA VAL A 98 -21.99 6.28 -3.67
C VAL A 98 -20.77 6.73 -4.50
N VAL A 99 -19.68 7.16 -3.85
CA VAL A 99 -18.44 7.58 -4.53
C VAL A 99 -17.76 6.40 -5.23
N ILE A 100 -17.82 5.20 -4.65
CA ILE A 100 -17.24 3.99 -5.23
C ILE A 100 -18.01 3.58 -6.51
N ASP A 101 -19.34 3.73 -6.52
CA ASP A 101 -20.19 3.37 -7.67
C ASP A 101 -20.01 4.32 -8.87
N ARG A 102 -19.80 5.62 -8.62
CA ARG A 102 -19.67 6.63 -9.69
C ARG A 102 -18.32 6.58 -10.41
N ALA A 103 -17.25 6.11 -9.74
CA ALA A 103 -15.95 5.86 -10.36
C ALA A 103 -15.97 4.64 -11.30
N SER A 104 -16.77 3.61 -10.98
CA SER A 104 -16.87 2.40 -11.81
C SER A 104 -17.54 2.65 -13.17
N LYS A 105 -18.37 3.70 -13.30
CA LYS A 105 -19.06 4.06 -14.55
C LYS A 105 -18.21 4.88 -15.52
N ILE A 106 -17.18 5.58 -15.04
CA ILE A 106 -16.28 6.39 -15.87
C ILE A 106 -15.27 5.48 -16.62
N GLY A 107 -14.98 4.29 -16.11
CA GLY A 107 -14.02 3.34 -16.72
C GLY A 107 -14.56 2.35 -17.76
N ASN A 108 -15.88 2.26 -18.00
CA ASN A 108 -16.46 1.14 -18.76
C ASN A 108 -17.04 1.48 -20.15
N SER A 109 -16.74 2.66 -20.70
CA SER A 109 -17.21 3.05 -22.05
C SER A 109 -16.22 2.75 -23.19
N ARG A 110 -15.14 1.97 -22.96
CA ARG A 110 -14.14 1.60 -23.98
C ARG A 110 -14.05 0.10 -24.30
N ARG A 111 -15.16 -0.64 -24.14
CA ARG A 111 -15.32 -1.99 -24.69
C ARG A 111 -16.76 -2.15 -25.12
N LEU A 112 -17.08 -1.67 -26.32
CA LEU A 112 -18.15 -2.13 -27.20
C LEU A 112 -18.11 -1.26 -28.46
N SER A 113 -17.18 -1.58 -29.36
CA SER A 113 -17.25 -1.49 -30.84
C SER A 113 -15.92 -1.97 -31.41
#